data_AF-A0A177NAL6-F1
#
_entry.id   AF-A0A177NAL6-F1
#
_cell.length_a   1.000
_cell.length_b   1.000
_cell.length_c   1.000
_cell.angle_alpha   90.00
_cell.angle_beta   90.00
_cell.angle_gamma   90.00
#
_symmetry.space_group_name_H-M   'P 1'
#
loop_
_entity.id
_entity.type
_entity.pdbx_description
1 polymer ?
#
loop_
_entity_poly.entity_id
_entity_poly.type
_entity_poly.pdbx_seq_one_letter_code
_entity_poly.pdbx_strand_id
1 'polypeptide(L)'
;MTPSELLNLMESSIIKTGFLRNTSVYGRAELVALSPDQQFKGVNDKGAAVPVYNLKQTANAMAGFKSYICDYTPDKVHYQILDREADYCFTVTMNGCTFGIGSQADDGTVMVTHGNMNSSGLGEEYGEAVDSLMGSGTLYITPHMYARKSADETRKNLTTFGIRINGTWNFFYQKYEILGPGQIKHLGLFPFKTTMLTG
;
A
#
# COMPACT_ATOMS: atom_id res chain seq x y z
N MET A 1 7.49 10.95 13.31
CA MET A 1 8.09 10.41 12.07
C MET A 1 7.95 11.47 11.00
N THR A 2 9.00 11.75 10.24
CA THR A 2 8.98 12.66 9.09
C THR A 2 8.81 11.87 7.78
N PRO A 3 8.41 12.50 6.67
CA PRO A 3 8.40 11.89 5.33
C PRO A 3 9.68 11.13 4.97
N SER A 4 10.84 11.76 5.17
CA SER A 4 12.14 11.16 4.85
C SER A 4 12.49 10.00 5.78
N GLU A 5 12.12 10.08 7.06
CA GLU A 5 12.29 8.96 8.00
C GLU A 5 11.45 7.75 7.57
N LEU A 6 10.21 7.96 7.14
CA LEU A 6 9.38 6.87 6.64
C LEU A 6 9.96 6.27 5.36
N LEU A 7 10.38 7.08 4.38
CA LEU A 7 10.99 6.57 3.14
C LEU A 7 12.25 5.75 3.43
N ASN A 8 13.14 6.25 4.28
CA ASN A 8 14.34 5.52 4.68
C ASN A 8 14.00 4.19 5.36
N LEU A 9 12.98 4.19 6.23
CA LEU A 9 12.49 2.96 6.85
C LEU A 9 11.94 1.99 5.80
N MET A 10 11.11 2.46 4.85
CA MET A 10 10.55 1.65 3.77
C MET A 10 11.64 1.12 2.83
N GLU A 11 12.79 1.80 2.70
CA GLU A 11 13.93 1.31 1.92
C GLU A 11 14.73 0.24 2.67
N SER A 12 14.91 0.41 4.00
CA SER A 12 15.83 -0.39 4.80
C SER A 12 15.17 -1.52 5.61
N SER A 13 13.86 -1.71 5.49
CA SER A 13 13.10 -2.70 6.25
C SER A 13 11.95 -3.27 5.43
N ILE A 14 11.23 -4.25 5.99
CA ILE A 14 10.02 -4.79 5.38
C ILE A 14 8.84 -4.41 6.26
N ILE A 15 7.91 -3.63 5.74
CA ILE A 15 6.70 -3.20 6.44
C ILE A 15 5.52 -3.99 5.90
N LYS A 16 4.86 -4.74 6.77
CA LYS A 16 3.66 -5.50 6.45
C LYS A 16 2.44 -4.76 6.96
N THR A 17 1.40 -4.70 6.15
CA THR A 17 0.11 -4.05 6.51
C THR A 17 -0.99 -5.05 6.86
N GLY A 18 -0.67 -6.33 7.06
CA GLY A 18 -1.66 -7.39 7.30
C GLY A 18 -2.37 -7.30 8.65
N PHE A 19 -1.88 -6.42 9.52
CA PHE A 19 -2.45 -6.12 10.83
C PHE A 19 -3.24 -4.80 10.85
N LEU A 20 -3.25 -4.07 9.72
CA LEU A 20 -4.20 -2.97 9.55
C LEU A 20 -5.61 -3.54 9.42
N ARG A 21 -6.56 -2.83 10.01
CA ARG A 21 -7.99 -3.10 9.91
C ARG A 21 -8.63 -1.99 9.10
N ASN A 22 -9.84 -2.24 8.60
CA ASN A 22 -10.65 -1.16 8.04
C ASN A 22 -10.90 -0.08 9.10
N THR A 23 -11.04 1.16 8.64
CA THR A 23 -11.31 2.31 9.48
C THR A 23 -12.61 2.13 10.25
N SER A 24 -12.60 2.61 11.49
CA SER A 24 -13.80 2.70 12.32
C SER A 24 -14.74 3.81 11.86
N VAL A 25 -14.19 4.85 11.24
CA VAL A 25 -14.89 5.98 10.66
C VAL A 25 -14.29 6.28 9.29
N TYR A 26 -15.10 6.05 8.26
CA TYR A 26 -14.73 6.35 6.88
C TYR A 26 -14.30 7.80 6.71
N GLY A 27 -13.25 8.05 5.92
CA GLY A 27 -12.80 9.42 5.64
C GLY A 27 -11.84 10.00 6.69
N ARG A 28 -11.57 9.32 7.80
CA ARG A 28 -10.72 9.84 8.89
C ARG A 28 -9.35 9.16 8.95
N ALA A 29 -8.34 9.96 9.28
CA ALA A 29 -7.01 9.42 9.58
C ALA A 29 -7.03 8.72 10.94
N GLU A 30 -6.43 7.53 11.02
CA GLU A 30 -6.28 6.77 12.25
C GLU A 30 -4.82 6.78 12.71
N LEU A 31 -4.61 6.62 14.02
CA LEU A 31 -3.27 6.52 14.57
C LEU A 31 -2.74 5.10 14.34
N VAL A 32 -1.58 4.99 13.69
CA VAL A 32 -0.91 3.73 13.41
C VAL A 32 0.49 3.68 14.01
N ALA A 33 0.96 2.48 14.34
CA ALA A 33 2.29 2.24 14.87
C ALA A 33 2.94 1.02 14.20
N LEU A 34 4.26 1.07 14.15
CA LEU A 34 5.11 -0.03 13.73
C LEU A 34 5.39 -0.92 14.92
N SER A 35 5.28 -2.23 14.74
CA SER A 35 5.68 -3.20 15.75
C SER A 35 6.60 -4.25 15.13
N PRO A 36 7.72 -4.60 15.76
CA PRO A 36 8.59 -5.66 15.25
C PRO A 36 7.82 -6.96 15.05
N ASP A 37 8.01 -7.59 13.89
CA ASP A 37 7.47 -8.91 13.62
C ASP A 37 8.47 -9.97 14.07
N GLN A 38 8.22 -10.59 15.22
CA GLN A 38 9.09 -11.63 15.78
C GLN A 38 8.96 -12.97 15.05
N GLN A 39 7.94 -13.15 14.21
CA GLN A 39 7.71 -14.38 13.46
C GLN A 39 8.50 -14.43 12.15
N PHE A 40 8.88 -13.26 11.61
CA PHE A 40 9.51 -13.16 10.29
C PHE A 40 10.92 -12.59 10.38
N LYS A 41 11.82 -13.18 9.60
CA LYS A 41 13.18 -12.69 9.36
C LYS A 41 13.27 -12.16 7.94
N GLY A 42 13.69 -10.91 7.81
CA GLY A 42 13.84 -10.24 6.53
C GLY A 42 15.25 -10.35 5.99
N VAL A 43 15.38 -10.47 4.67
CA VAL A 43 16.65 -10.28 3.95
C VAL A 43 16.46 -9.33 2.76
N ASN A 44 17.49 -8.59 2.38
CA ASN A 44 17.49 -7.81 1.14
C ASN A 44 17.88 -8.66 -0.08
N ASP A 45 17.99 -8.02 -1.24
CA ASP A 45 18.43 -8.63 -2.51
C ASP A 45 19.81 -9.28 -2.43
N LYS A 46 20.71 -8.73 -1.62
CA LYS A 46 22.06 -9.23 -1.32
C LYS A 46 22.10 -10.28 -0.20
N GLY A 47 20.96 -10.66 0.38
CA GLY A 47 20.87 -11.62 1.48
C GLY A 47 21.23 -11.06 2.86
N ALA A 48 21.49 -9.76 3.00
CA ALA A 48 21.74 -9.15 4.29
C ALA A 48 20.44 -9.02 5.09
N ALA A 49 20.52 -9.24 6.40
CA ALA A 49 19.35 -9.17 7.28
C ALA A 49 18.73 -7.76 7.29
N VAL A 50 17.41 -7.69 7.20
CA VAL A 50 16.62 -6.46 7.36
C VAL A 50 15.49 -6.70 8.37
N PRO A 51 15.12 -5.68 9.17
CA PRO A 51 14.04 -5.82 10.12
C PRO A 51 12.69 -5.94 9.40
N VAL A 52 11.77 -6.68 10.02
CA VAL A 52 10.38 -6.83 9.57
C VAL A 52 9.47 -6.21 10.61
N TYR A 53 8.54 -5.38 10.17
CA TYR A 53 7.56 -4.71 11.03
C TYR A 53 6.14 -4.97 10.55
N ASN A 54 5.21 -5.03 11.50
CA ASN A 54 3.78 -4.97 11.25
C ASN A 54 3.29 -3.56 11.57
N LEU A 55 2.61 -2.94 10.60
CA LEU A 55 1.86 -1.72 10.79
C LEU A 55 0.45 -2.06 11.31
N LYS A 56 0.04 -1.41 12.39
CA LYS A 56 -1.24 -1.65 13.07
C LYS A 56 -1.82 -0.36 13.62
N GLN A 57 -3.14 -0.26 13.70
CA GLN A 57 -3.76 0.79 14.50
C GLN A 57 -3.32 0.71 15.98
N THR A 58 -3.24 1.86 16.63
CA THR A 58 -2.90 1.99 18.05
C THR A 58 -3.70 3.11 18.69
N ALA A 59 -3.92 3.03 20.00
CA ALA A 59 -4.45 4.13 20.81
C ALA A 59 -3.34 4.98 21.46
N ASN A 60 -2.08 4.53 21.41
CA ASN A 60 -0.97 5.22 22.05
C ASN A 60 -0.32 6.24 21.12
N ALA A 61 -0.67 7.52 21.28
CA ALA A 61 -0.17 8.64 20.49
C ALA A 61 1.36 8.79 20.50
N MET A 62 2.03 8.42 21.60
CA MET A 62 3.49 8.55 21.68
C MET A 62 4.23 7.51 20.82
N ALA A 63 3.56 6.41 20.48
CA ALA A 63 4.14 5.31 19.73
C ALA A 63 3.73 5.29 18.25
N GLY A 64 2.89 6.24 17.81
CA GLY A 64 2.27 6.21 16.49
C GLY A 64 2.37 7.51 15.70
N PHE A 65 1.84 7.47 14.50
CA PHE A 65 1.65 8.60 13.61
C PHE A 65 0.29 8.50 12.93
N LYS A 66 -0.31 9.63 12.56
CA LYS A 66 -1.62 9.62 11.88
C LYS A 66 -1.44 9.18 10.44
N SER A 67 -2.32 8.29 9.97
CA SER A 67 -2.38 7.85 8.58
C SER A 67 -3.81 7.61 8.17
N TYR A 68 -4.14 7.96 6.93
CA TYR A 68 -5.33 7.38 6.30
C TYR A 68 -5.10 5.90 6.03
N ILE A 69 -6.18 5.14 6.04
CA ILE A 69 -6.20 3.74 5.64
C ILE A 69 -7.22 3.61 4.52
N CYS A 70 -6.78 3.13 3.36
CA CYS A 70 -7.72 2.76 2.31
C CYS A 70 -8.27 1.36 2.61
N ASP A 71 -9.55 1.34 3.00
CA ASP A 71 -10.26 0.15 3.44
C ASP A 71 -10.33 -0.94 2.37
N TYR A 72 -10.63 -2.15 2.81
CA TYR A 72 -10.73 -3.31 1.96
C TYR A 72 -11.89 -4.23 2.36
N THR A 73 -12.61 -4.73 1.39
CA THR A 73 -13.51 -5.88 1.57
C THR A 73 -13.43 -6.70 0.29
N PRO A 74 -13.37 -8.04 0.36
CA PRO A 74 -13.41 -8.88 -0.83
C PRO A 74 -14.59 -8.50 -1.73
N ASP A 75 -14.32 -8.42 -3.04
CA ASP A 75 -15.29 -8.13 -4.09
C ASP A 75 -16.01 -6.77 -3.96
N LYS A 76 -15.34 -5.79 -3.34
CA LYS A 76 -15.81 -4.40 -3.27
C LYS A 76 -14.71 -3.42 -3.63
N VAL A 77 -15.12 -2.28 -4.19
CA VAL A 77 -14.27 -1.11 -4.35
C VAL A 77 -14.52 -0.17 -3.17
N HIS A 78 -13.46 0.13 -2.44
CA HIS A 78 -13.43 1.21 -1.46
C HIS A 78 -12.61 2.35 -2.02
N TYR A 79 -12.92 3.57 -1.58
CA TYR A 79 -12.10 4.73 -1.82
C TYR A 79 -11.72 5.38 -0.49
N GLN A 80 -10.79 6.32 -0.50
CA GLN A 80 -10.46 7.15 0.65
C GLN A 80 -10.01 8.51 0.14
N ILE A 81 -10.55 9.58 0.73
CA ILE A 81 -10.10 10.95 0.47
C ILE A 81 -8.94 11.26 1.39
N LEU A 82 -7.81 11.63 0.81
CA LEU A 82 -6.61 12.05 1.54
C LEU A 82 -6.56 13.57 1.52
N ASP A 83 -6.94 14.18 2.65
CA ASP A 83 -6.91 15.63 2.81
C ASP A 83 -5.68 16.10 3.59
N ARG A 84 -5.85 17.03 4.53
CA ARG A 84 -4.79 17.66 5.32
C ARG A 84 -4.73 17.17 6.77
N GLU A 85 -5.57 16.22 7.17
CA GLU A 85 -5.60 15.68 8.54
C GLU A 85 -4.38 14.79 8.87
N ALA A 86 -3.76 14.18 7.86
CA ALA A 86 -2.55 13.38 8.00
C ALA A 86 -1.63 13.49 6.78
N ASP A 87 -0.35 13.19 6.99
CA ASP A 87 0.67 13.21 5.93
C ASP A 87 0.99 11.82 5.37
N TYR A 88 0.26 10.79 5.80
CA TYR A 88 0.51 9.40 5.43
C TYR A 88 -0.79 8.70 5.01
N CYS A 89 -0.66 7.75 4.10
CA CYS A 89 -1.72 6.82 3.73
C CYS A 89 -1.11 5.43 3.57
N PHE A 90 -1.83 4.40 4.04
CA PHE A 90 -1.51 3.00 3.76
C PHE A 90 -2.77 2.28 3.28
N THR A 91 -2.59 1.11 2.68
CA THR A 91 -3.69 0.18 2.45
C THR A 91 -3.54 -1.04 3.35
N VAL A 92 -4.66 -1.69 3.64
CA VAL A 92 -4.63 -3.10 4.07
C VAL A 92 -3.89 -3.92 2.99
N THR A 93 -3.24 -5.03 3.38
CA THR A 93 -2.29 -5.76 2.51
C THR A 93 -2.81 -6.04 1.10
N MET A 94 -2.00 -5.67 0.12
CA MET A 94 -2.24 -5.88 -1.31
C MET A 94 -1.75 -7.27 -1.72
N ASN A 95 -2.70 -8.20 -1.89
CA ASN A 95 -2.45 -9.55 -2.40
C ASN A 95 -3.56 -9.94 -3.39
N GLY A 96 -3.35 -9.59 -4.66
CA GLY A 96 -4.38 -9.76 -5.69
C GLY A 96 -5.42 -8.64 -5.73
N CYS A 97 -5.12 -7.51 -5.08
CA CYS A 97 -5.91 -6.28 -5.17
C CYS A 97 -5.31 -5.31 -6.18
N THR A 98 -6.14 -4.37 -6.63
CA THR A 98 -5.68 -3.20 -7.36
C THR A 98 -5.80 -1.98 -6.44
N PHE A 99 -4.86 -1.05 -6.60
CA PHE A 99 -4.87 0.23 -5.92
C PHE A 99 -4.80 1.34 -6.95
N GLY A 100 -5.76 2.27 -6.89
CA GLY A 100 -5.85 3.42 -7.79
C GLY A 100 -5.56 4.73 -7.06
N ILE A 101 -5.00 5.69 -7.78
CA ILE A 101 -4.71 7.05 -7.33
C ILE A 101 -5.32 8.00 -8.34
N GLY A 102 -6.30 8.79 -7.90
CA GLY A 102 -6.95 9.80 -8.72
C GLY A 102 -6.09 11.05 -8.91
N SER A 103 -6.63 12.00 -9.68
CA SER A 103 -6.00 13.31 -9.84
C SER A 103 -6.00 14.08 -8.52
N GLN A 104 -4.92 14.81 -8.27
CA GLN A 104 -4.80 15.67 -7.10
C GLN A 104 -5.49 17.03 -7.39
N ALA A 105 -6.32 17.49 -6.46
CA ALA A 105 -6.92 18.82 -6.51
C ALA A 105 -5.89 19.92 -6.19
N ASP A 106 -6.19 21.17 -6.55
CA ASP A 106 -5.32 22.34 -6.32
C ASP A 106 -4.93 22.52 -4.84
N ASP A 107 -5.80 22.09 -3.94
CA ASP A 107 -5.65 22.19 -2.49
C ASP A 107 -4.79 21.04 -1.91
N GLY A 108 -4.35 20.12 -2.76
CA GLY A 108 -3.58 18.94 -2.44
C GLY A 108 -4.41 17.73 -2.03
N THR A 109 -5.74 17.78 -2.07
CA THR A 109 -6.60 16.62 -1.77
C THR A 109 -6.54 15.59 -2.90
N VAL A 110 -6.52 14.31 -2.58
CA VAL A 110 -6.53 13.22 -3.59
C VAL A 110 -7.42 12.07 -3.14
N MET A 111 -8.11 11.44 -4.10
CA MET A 111 -8.83 10.19 -3.87
C MET A 111 -7.92 9.01 -4.20
N VAL A 112 -7.91 8.01 -3.34
CA VAL A 112 -7.31 6.70 -3.63
C VAL A 112 -8.35 5.61 -3.54
N THR A 113 -8.14 4.51 -4.24
CA THR A 113 -9.06 3.35 -4.25
C THR A 113 -8.33 2.07 -3.94
N HIS A 114 -9.03 1.14 -3.30
CA HIS A 114 -8.52 -0.19 -3.01
C HIS A 114 -9.66 -1.19 -3.16
N GLY A 115 -9.39 -2.28 -3.90
CA GLY A 115 -10.34 -3.37 -4.01
C GLY A 115 -9.84 -4.49 -4.91
N ASN A 116 -10.68 -5.50 -5.03
CA ASN A 116 -10.53 -6.60 -5.95
C ASN A 116 -11.90 -7.09 -6.43
N MET A 117 -11.90 -7.91 -7.47
CA MET A 117 -13.04 -8.73 -7.86
C MET A 117 -12.52 -10.15 -8.10
N ASN A 118 -12.30 -10.88 -7.00
CA ASN A 118 -11.80 -12.26 -7.09
C ASN A 118 -12.88 -13.23 -7.58
N SER A 119 -14.16 -12.91 -7.35
CA SER A 119 -15.28 -13.78 -7.75
C SER A 119 -15.67 -13.70 -9.23
N SER A 120 -15.29 -12.65 -9.98
CA SER A 120 -15.62 -12.53 -11.41
C SER A 120 -14.59 -13.15 -12.35
N GLY A 121 -13.37 -13.44 -11.87
CA GLY A 121 -12.27 -13.93 -12.72
C GLY A 121 -11.73 -12.90 -13.72
N LEU A 122 -12.18 -11.64 -13.63
CA LEU A 122 -11.89 -10.56 -14.56
C LEU A 122 -11.18 -9.43 -13.82
N GLY A 123 -9.85 -9.46 -13.79
CA GLY A 123 -9.05 -8.34 -13.27
C GLY A 123 -9.20 -7.04 -14.08
N GLU A 124 -9.71 -7.13 -15.32
CA GLU A 124 -9.93 -6.00 -16.23
C GLU A 124 -11.15 -5.15 -15.84
N GLU A 125 -12.23 -5.74 -15.33
CA GLU A 125 -13.43 -5.00 -14.85
C GLU A 125 -13.11 -4.04 -13.70
N TYR A 126 -12.03 -4.31 -12.95
CA TYR A 126 -11.59 -3.41 -11.88
C TYR A 126 -11.06 -2.07 -12.42
N GLY A 127 -10.31 -2.09 -13.51
CA GLY A 127 -9.78 -0.87 -14.13
C GLY A 127 -10.92 0.05 -14.55
N GLU A 128 -11.94 -0.51 -15.20
CA GLU A 128 -13.13 0.23 -15.62
C GLU A 128 -13.95 0.76 -14.45
N ALA A 129 -14.13 -0.03 -13.37
CA ALA A 129 -14.84 0.42 -12.18
C ALA A 129 -14.11 1.58 -11.47
N VAL A 130 -12.77 1.53 -11.41
CA VAL A 130 -11.96 2.60 -10.85
C VAL A 130 -11.91 3.82 -11.76
N ASP A 131 -11.79 3.64 -13.08
CA ASP A 131 -11.84 4.73 -14.04
C ASP A 131 -13.21 5.42 -14.04
N SER A 132 -14.30 4.66 -13.86
CA SER A 132 -15.65 5.19 -13.67
C SER A 132 -15.77 6.02 -12.37
N LEU A 133 -15.11 5.58 -11.30
CA LEU A 133 -15.12 6.28 -10.01
C LEU A 133 -14.24 7.53 -9.97
N MET A 134 -13.07 7.48 -10.62
CA MET A 134 -12.02 8.52 -10.49
C MET A 134 -11.83 9.39 -11.74
N GLY A 135 -12.40 8.99 -12.87
CA GLY A 135 -12.22 9.67 -14.15
C GLY A 135 -10.87 9.39 -14.81
N SER A 136 -10.56 10.15 -15.87
CA SER A 136 -9.32 10.04 -16.63
C SER A 136 -8.09 10.47 -15.81
N GLY A 137 -6.95 9.83 -16.03
CA GLY A 137 -5.67 10.21 -15.40
C GLY A 137 -5.32 9.42 -14.14
N THR A 138 -6.07 8.37 -13.83
CA THR A 138 -5.78 7.44 -12.75
C THR A 138 -4.42 6.76 -12.91
N LEU A 139 -3.62 6.75 -11.84
CA LEU A 139 -2.51 5.82 -11.71
C LEU A 139 -2.98 4.57 -10.98
N TYR A 140 -2.63 3.39 -11.49
CA TYR A 140 -2.97 2.15 -10.80
C TYR A 140 -1.79 1.19 -10.73
N ILE A 141 -1.87 0.32 -9.72
CA ILE A 141 -1.12 -0.93 -9.66
C ILE A 141 -2.10 -2.08 -9.59
N THR A 142 -2.11 -2.92 -10.63
CA THR A 142 -3.00 -4.09 -10.73
C THR A 142 -2.24 -5.38 -10.37
N PRO A 143 -2.95 -6.46 -10.00
CA PRO A 143 -2.33 -7.76 -9.76
C PRO A 143 -1.41 -8.21 -10.90
N HIS A 144 -1.75 -7.97 -12.18
CA HIS A 144 -0.90 -8.36 -13.31
C HIS A 144 0.52 -7.77 -13.25
N MET A 145 0.68 -6.60 -12.62
CA MET A 145 1.95 -5.88 -12.53
C MET A 145 2.89 -6.43 -11.45
N TYR A 146 2.37 -7.16 -10.46
CA TYR A 146 3.18 -7.64 -9.33
C TYR A 146 2.95 -9.09 -8.93
N ALA A 147 1.83 -9.70 -9.31
CA ALA A 147 1.48 -11.06 -8.95
C ALA A 147 2.43 -12.08 -9.58
N ARG A 148 2.30 -13.31 -9.08
CA ARG A 148 2.98 -14.50 -9.56
C ARG A 148 2.60 -14.76 -11.03
N LYS A 149 3.59 -14.89 -11.93
CA LYS A 149 3.34 -15.15 -13.37
C LYS A 149 3.29 -16.65 -13.74
N SER A 150 3.80 -17.53 -12.89
CA SER A 150 3.80 -18.98 -13.13
C SER A 150 3.73 -19.77 -11.83
N ALA A 151 3.34 -21.04 -11.88
CA ALA A 151 3.26 -21.93 -10.73
C ALA A 151 4.60 -22.28 -10.06
N ASP A 152 5.72 -21.73 -10.57
CA ASP A 152 7.07 -21.86 -9.99
C ASP A 152 7.57 -20.56 -9.36
N GLU A 153 6.95 -19.41 -9.68
CA GLU A 153 7.31 -18.13 -9.05
C GLU A 153 6.83 -18.08 -7.60
N THR A 154 7.51 -17.40 -6.71
CA THR A 154 7.01 -17.15 -5.35
C THR A 154 5.96 -16.03 -5.34
N ARG A 155 5.07 -16.06 -4.34
CA ARG A 155 4.04 -15.02 -4.17
C ARG A 155 4.70 -13.71 -3.74
N LYS A 156 4.53 -12.69 -4.59
CA LYS A 156 4.94 -11.32 -4.34
C LYS A 156 3.77 -10.58 -3.67
N ASN A 157 4.09 -9.79 -2.66
CA ASN A 157 3.14 -8.97 -1.92
C ASN A 157 3.59 -7.51 -2.01
N LEU A 158 2.63 -6.61 -1.88
CA LEU A 158 2.89 -5.18 -1.85
C LEU A 158 2.41 -4.54 -0.56
N THR A 159 3.18 -3.56 -0.10
CA THR A 159 2.69 -2.52 0.80
C THR A 159 2.70 -1.21 0.04
N THR A 160 1.51 -0.75 -0.35
CA THR A 160 1.29 0.55 -0.99
C THR A 160 1.10 1.60 0.09
N PHE A 161 1.68 2.78 -0.15
CA PHE A 161 1.59 3.90 0.78
C PHE A 161 1.71 5.24 0.05
N GLY A 162 1.17 6.27 0.68
CA GLY A 162 1.27 7.66 0.25
C GLY A 162 1.99 8.50 1.32
N ILE A 163 2.75 9.48 0.88
CA ILE A 163 3.38 10.50 1.72
C ILE A 163 3.06 11.87 1.18
N ARG A 164 2.60 12.76 2.04
CA ARG A 164 2.37 14.16 1.73
C ARG A 164 3.62 14.98 2.02
N ILE A 165 4.13 15.67 1.01
CA ILE A 165 5.34 16.51 1.09
C ILE A 165 4.97 17.88 0.53
N ASN A 166 5.11 18.93 1.33
CA ASN A 166 4.79 20.31 0.93
C ASN A 166 3.38 20.47 0.32
N GLY A 167 2.40 19.72 0.83
CA GLY A 167 1.02 19.74 0.35
C GLY A 167 0.71 18.77 -0.81
N THR A 168 1.73 18.17 -1.43
CA THR A 168 1.60 17.26 -2.57
C THR A 168 1.69 15.79 -2.12
N TRP A 169 0.76 14.94 -2.56
CA TRP A 169 0.80 13.51 -2.28
C TRP A 169 1.70 12.78 -3.27
N ASN A 170 2.57 11.93 -2.75
CA ASN A 170 3.48 11.09 -3.51
C ASN A 170 3.24 9.65 -3.09
N PHE A 171 3.08 8.74 -4.05
CA PHE A 171 2.72 7.35 -3.78
C PHE A 171 3.83 6.40 -4.17
N PHE A 172 3.98 5.36 -3.35
CA PHE A 172 5.01 4.36 -3.47
C PHE A 172 4.46 2.98 -3.12
N TYR A 173 5.16 1.94 -3.55
CA TYR A 173 4.93 0.59 -3.08
C TYR A 173 6.25 -0.08 -2.72
N GLN A 174 6.26 -0.73 -1.57
CA GLN A 174 7.29 -1.67 -1.19
C GLN A 174 6.90 -3.05 -1.72
N LYS A 175 7.83 -3.72 -2.40
CA LYS A 175 7.65 -5.07 -2.91
C LYS A 175 8.43 -6.06 -2.07
N TYR A 176 7.81 -7.17 -1.71
CA TYR A 176 8.47 -8.24 -0.97
C TYR A 176 7.90 -9.61 -1.31
N GLU A 177 8.64 -10.65 -0.93
CA GLU A 177 8.36 -12.03 -1.31
C GLU A 177 8.48 -12.95 -0.09
N ILE A 178 7.50 -13.84 0.11
CA ILE A 178 7.55 -14.84 1.17
C ILE A 178 8.29 -16.06 0.60
N LEU A 179 9.51 -16.31 1.08
CA LEU A 179 10.37 -17.40 0.61
C LEU A 179 9.96 -18.76 1.20
N GLY A 180 9.36 -18.73 2.38
CA GLY A 180 8.98 -19.90 3.15
C GLY A 180 8.51 -19.51 4.55
N PRO A 181 8.20 -20.48 5.43
CA PRO A 181 7.77 -20.20 6.80
C PRO A 181 8.75 -19.26 7.52
N GLY A 182 8.28 -18.09 7.93
CA GLY A 182 9.06 -17.11 8.69
C GLY A 182 10.20 -16.41 7.93
N GLN A 183 10.29 -16.55 6.61
CA GLN A 183 11.33 -15.90 5.79
C GLN A 183 10.72 -15.03 4.70
N ILE A 184 11.21 -13.79 4.61
CA ILE A 184 10.72 -12.78 3.67
C ILE A 184 11.89 -12.02 3.04
N LYS A 185 11.79 -11.76 1.73
CA LYS A 185 12.79 -11.02 0.97
C LYS A 185 12.25 -9.66 0.56
N HIS A 186 13.00 -8.60 0.87
CA HIS A 186 12.75 -7.26 0.37
C HIS A 186 13.20 -7.18 -1.10
N LEU A 187 12.29 -6.76 -1.99
CA LEU A 187 12.55 -6.62 -3.42
C LEU A 187 12.71 -5.15 -3.85
N GLY A 188 12.56 -4.22 -2.91
CA GLY A 188 12.80 -2.79 -3.12
C GLY A 188 11.56 -1.93 -2.94
N LEU A 189 11.80 -0.63 -2.95
CA LEU A 189 10.81 0.44 -2.90
C LEU A 189 10.71 1.12 -4.26
N PHE A 190 9.49 1.36 -4.72
CA PHE A 190 9.23 1.89 -6.04
C PHE A 190 8.20 3.03 -5.99
N PRO A 191 8.41 4.15 -6.69
CA PRO A 191 7.38 5.16 -6.86
C PRO A 191 6.31 4.69 -7.84
N PHE A 192 5.06 5.14 -7.65
CA PHE A 192 4.07 5.08 -8.71
C PHE A 192 4.47 6.03 -9.84
N LYS A 193 4.43 5.56 -11.09
CA LYS A 193 4.74 6.35 -12.29
C LYS A 193 3.59 6.26 -13.30
N THR A 194 3.37 7.34 -14.04
CA THR A 194 2.39 7.48 -15.13
C THR A 194 2.57 6.49 -16.28
N THR A 195 3.73 5.85 -16.44
CA THR A 195 4.04 4.92 -17.55
C THR A 195 3.90 3.44 -17.19
N MET A 196 3.02 3.09 -16.24
CA MET A 196 2.73 1.68 -15.90
C MET A 196 1.84 0.95 -16.93
N LEU A 197 1.48 1.60 -18.05
CA LEU A 197 0.75 1.02 -19.18
C LEU A 197 1.59 1.04 -20.45
N THR A 198 2.63 0.21 -20.50
CA THR A 198 3.10 -0.36 -21.77
C THR A 198 3.55 -1.77 -21.50
N GLY A 199 2.64 -2.72 -21.72
CA GLY A 199 2.86 -4.15 -21.81
C GLY A 199 1.73 -4.71 -22.65
#